data_AF-A0AAW3F7N4-F1
#
_entry.id   AF-A0AAW3F7N4-F1
#
_cell.length_a   1.000
_cell.length_b   1.000
_cell.length_c   1.000
_cell.angle_alpha   90.00
_cell.angle_beta   90.00
_cell.angle_gamma   90.00
#
_symmetry.space_group_name_H-M   'P 1'
#
loop_
_entity.id
_entity.type
_entity.pdbx_description
1 polymer ?
#
loop_
_entity_poly.entity_id
_entity_poly.type
_entity_poly.pdbx_seq_one_letter_code
_entity_poly.pdbx_strand_id
1 'polypeptide(L)' 'MLGFLNQGEICTCPSRALVQESIYEPFMERVIERVKRIRQGDPFDTETTIGAQVPEQQ' A
#
# COMPACT_ATOMS: atom_id res chain seq x y z
N MET A 1 -5.98 2.39 3.88
CA MET A 1 -5.22 1.87 2.73
C MET A 1 -4.48 0.61 3.18
N LEU A 2 -5.25 -0.45 3.44
CA LEU A 2 -4.78 -1.61 4.20
C LEU A 2 -3.73 -2.47 3.47
N GLY A 3 -3.76 -2.53 2.13
CA GLY A 3 -2.88 -3.41 1.35
C GLY A 3 -1.42 -3.00 1.25
N PHE A 4 -1.05 -1.81 1.75
CA PHE A 4 0.33 -1.28 1.65
C PHE A 4 0.92 -0.93 3.01
N LEU A 5 0.16 -1.12 4.10
CA LEU A 5 0.69 -0.89 5.44
C LEU A 5 1.75 -1.94 5.76
N ASN A 6 2.82 -1.52 6.44
CA ASN A 6 3.95 -2.38 6.77
C ASN A 6 4.49 -3.12 5.55
N GLN A 7 4.56 -2.46 4.38
CA GLN A 7 5.03 -3.06 3.11
C GLN A 7 4.23 -4.31 2.69
N GLY A 8 3.03 -4.53 3.24
CA GLY A 8 2.25 -5.75 3.05
C GLY A 8 2.70 -6.93 3.92
N GLU A 9 3.69 -6.75 4.80
CA GLU A 9 4.14 -7.70 5.83
C GLU A 9 3.12 -7.76 7.00
N ILE A 10 1.88 -8.06 6.66
CA ILE A 10 0.77 -8.25 7.59
C ILE A 10 0.09 -9.56 7.16
N CYS A 11 -0.08 -10.51 8.08
CA CYS A 11 -0.69 -11.81 7.79
C CYS A 11 -2.13 -11.70 7.26
N THR A 12 -2.83 -10.62 7.62
CA THR A 12 -4.18 -10.28 7.19
C THR A 12 -4.20 -9.23 6.06
N CYS A 13 -3.06 -8.99 5.40
CA CYS A 13 -2.97 -8.04 4.30
C CYS A 13 -3.97 -8.43 3.19
N PRO A 14 -4.87 -7.52 2.79
CA PRO A 14 -5.78 -7.78 1.67
C PRO A 14 -4.99 -7.70 0.36
N SER A 15 -4.31 -8.78 -0.01
CA SER A 15 -3.47 -8.89 -1.22
C SER A 15 -4.26 -8.94 -2.53
N ARG A 16 -5.59 -9.12 -2.44
CA ARG A 16 -6.51 -9.15 -3.58
C ARG A 16 -7.75 -8.32 -3.29
N ALA A 17 -8.07 -7.41 -4.20
CA ALA A 17 -9.33 -6.66 -4.20
C ALA A 17 -10.26 -7.22 -5.28
N LEU A 18 -11.51 -7.47 -4.91
CA LEU A 18 -12.59 -7.75 -5.87
C LEU A 18 -13.36 -6.45 -6.08
N VAL A 19 -13.38 -5.95 -7.32
CA VAL A 19 -14.00 -4.68 -7.69
C VAL A 19 -15.07 -4.97 -8.73
N GLN A 20 -16.26 -4.41 -8.53
CA GLN A 20 -17.38 -4.59 -9.44
C GLN A 20 -17.14 -3.76 -10.72
N GLU A 21 -17.44 -4.36 -11.87
CA GLU A 21 -17.06 -3.83 -13.19
C GLU A 21 -17.50 -2.38 -13.42
N SER A 22 -18.71 -2.01 -12.99
CA SER A 22 -19.25 -0.66 -13.21
C SER A 22 -18.53 0.46 -12.44
N ILE A 23 -17.68 0.11 -11.47
CA ILE A 23 -16.89 1.09 -10.70
C ILE A 23 -15.38 0.91 -10.88
N TYR A 24 -14.94 -0.01 -11.75
CA TYR A 24 -13.52 -0.35 -11.87
C TYR A 24 -12.64 0.87 -12.16
N GLU A 25 -12.95 1.60 -13.22
CA GLU A 25 -12.17 2.78 -13.65
C GLU A 25 -12.08 3.88 -12.56
N PRO A 26 -13.20 4.43 -12.05
CA PRO A 26 -13.13 5.49 -11.04
C PRO A 26 -12.55 5.00 -9.69
N PHE A 27 -12.65 3.70 -9.38
CA PHE A 27 -12.00 3.12 -8.22
C PHE A 27 -10.48 3.08 -8.40
N MET A 28 -10.01 2.60 -9.55
CA MET A 28 -8.57 2.46 -9.83
C MET A 28 -7.87 3.81 -9.92
N GLU A 29 -8.49 4.84 -10.49
CA GLU A 29 -7.96 6.20 -10.47
C GLU A 29 -7.66 6.67 -9.05
N ARG A 30 -8.62 6.53 -8.13
CA ARG A 30 -8.47 6.88 -6.72
C ARG A 30 -7.42 6.06 -6.00
N VAL A 31 -7.32 4.77 -6.31
CA VAL A 31 -6.28 3.88 -5.76
C VAL A 31 -4.90 4.38 -6.19
N ILE A 32 -4.70 4.66 -7.48
CA ILE A 32 -3.41 5.12 -8.02
C ILE A 32 -3.02 6.47 -7.40
N GLU A 33 -3.96 7.43 -7.32
CA GLU A 33 -3.71 8.71 -6.65
C GLU A 33 -3.28 8.54 -5.21
N ARG A 34 -3.91 7.62 -4.47
CA ARG A 34 -3.56 7.36 -3.07
C ARG A 34 -2.21 6.66 -2.93
N VAL A 35 -1.86 5.76 -3.85
CA VAL A 35 -0.56 5.04 -3.87
C VAL A 35 0.58 6.02 -4.13
N LYS A 36 0.40 6.95 -5.07
CA LYS A 36 1.41 7.98 -5.39
C LYS A 36 1.75 8.90 -4.20
N ARG A 37 0.88 8.99 -3.19
CA ARG A 37 1.11 9.80 -1.98
C ARG A 37 1.89 9.06 -0.88
N ILE A 38 2.18 7.78 -1.07
CA ILE A 38 2.97 7.01 -0.11
C ILE A 38 4.42 7.50 -0.14
N ARG A 39 4.94 7.89 1.02
CA ARG A 39 6.36 8.22 1.19
C ARG A 39 7.09 7.03 1.80
N GLN A 40 8.06 6.50 1.08
CA GLN A 40 8.97 5.48 1.59
C GLN A 40 10.26 6.14 2.08
N GLY A 41 10.79 5.73 3.23
CA GLY A 41 11.95 6.40 3.81
C GLY A 41 12.40 5.86 5.16
N ASP A 42 13.14 6.71 5.88
CA ASP A 42 13.62 6.43 7.23
C ASP A 42 12.42 6.24 8.18
N PRO A 43 12.34 5.13 8.95
CA PRO A 43 11.27 4.92 9.92
C PRO A 43 11.25 5.96 11.06
N PHE A 44 12.31 6.75 11.26
CA PHE A 44 12.34 7.86 12.22
C PHE A 44 11.92 9.21 11.63
N ASP A 45 11.75 9.33 10.31
CA ASP A 45 11.15 10.50 9.68
C ASP A 45 9.62 10.44 9.83
N THR A 46 9.03 11.44 10.48
CA THR A 46 7.57 11.50 10.72
C THR A 46 6.74 11.60 9.45
N GLU A 47 7.35 12.00 8.33
CA GLU A 47 6.70 12.05 7.03
C GLU A 47 6.71 10.68 6.32
N THR A 48 7.53 9.73 6.77
CA THR A 48 7.57 8.38 6.19
C THR A 48 6.28 7.61 6.48
N THR A 49 5.64 7.12 5.42
CA THR A 49 4.45 6.27 5.51
C THR A 49 4.79 4.77 5.50
N ILE A 50 5.93 4.41 4.90
CA ILE A 50 6.39 3.03 4.69
C ILE A 50 7.91 2.98 4.94
N GLY A 51 8.34 2.23 5.95
CA GLY A 51 9.76 1.92 6.21
C GLY A 51 10.38 0.88 5.27
N ALA A 52 11.55 0.35 5.65
CA ALA A 52 12.22 -0.74 4.96
C ALA A 52 11.57 -2.11 5.24
N GLN A 53 11.73 -3.06 4.31
CA GLN A 53 11.36 -4.47 4.52
C GLN A 53 12.42 -5.20 5.38
N VAL A 54 11.99 -6.27 6.03
CA VAL A 54 12.87 -7.16 6.82
C VAL A 54 13.67 -8.09 5.85
N PRO A 55 14.93 -8.50 6.14
CA PRO A 55 15.94 -8.69 5.09
C PRO A 55 15.92 -10.01 4.29
N GLU A 56 16.50 -9.91 3.08
CA GLU A 56 16.94 -10.82 1.98
C GLU A 56 16.27 -12.18 1.71
N GLN A 57 15.59 -12.81 2.66
CA GLN A 57 14.84 -14.06 2.45
C GLN A 57 13.34 -13.80 2.54
N GLN A 58 12.81 -13.03 1.59
CA GLN A 58 11.38 -13.03 1.26
C GLN A 58 11.12 -13.84 -0.01
#